data_AF-A0A841DXU7-F1
#
_entry.id   AF-A0A841DXU7-F1
#
_cell.length_a   1.000
_cell.length_b   1.000
_cell.length_c   1.000
_cell.angle_alpha   90.00
_cell.angle_beta   90.00
_cell.angle_gamma   90.00
#
_symmetry.space_group_name_H-M   'P 1'
#
loop_
_entity.id
_entity.type
_entity.pdbx_description
1 polymer ?
#
loop_
_entity_poly.entity_id
_entity_poly.type
_entity_poly.pdbx_seq_one_letter_code
_entity_poly.pdbx_strand_id
1 'polypeptide(L)'
;MRIAMVRNNQQIRSLKAPRERLPGGSRRWIRASMDWLVAEFGRDVPHRPIAVPADLIPVAYDGSHAAATELCGRVDGRMDLRPGQCGLSFELDCVRRPGGGTVKEQSGRWMRGTEQNLIQLAPALPADPVALIAIYAHEVGHELLLGSGRITPAARPDHESLTDLLTVFYGLGIFTANAAYERRPRPNGRGKQPLARGYLREAALSEALAYYAMLRGERHPEWERHLDAPVRRGMRNQLAVLHR
;
A
#
# COMPACT_ATOMS: atom_id res chain seq x y z
N MET A 1 35.82 -1.27 -8.57
CA MET A 1 34.75 -0.23 -8.54
C MET A 1 33.48 -0.62 -9.32
N ARG A 2 33.55 -1.18 -10.54
CA ARG A 2 32.37 -1.60 -11.33
C ARG A 2 31.50 -2.70 -10.69
N ILE A 3 32.10 -3.71 -10.04
CA ILE A 3 31.36 -4.85 -9.45
C ILE A 3 30.50 -4.42 -8.24
N ALA A 4 31.00 -3.51 -7.40
CA ALA A 4 30.24 -2.96 -6.26
C ALA A 4 29.05 -2.10 -6.72
N MET A 5 29.21 -1.34 -7.82
CA MET A 5 28.14 -0.53 -8.40
C MET A 5 27.03 -1.38 -9.03
N VAL A 6 27.39 -2.49 -9.70
CA VAL A 6 26.43 -3.45 -10.27
C VAL A 6 25.63 -4.16 -9.18
N ARG A 7 26.29 -4.62 -8.09
CA ARG A 7 25.60 -5.21 -6.93
C ARG A 7 24.62 -4.25 -6.27
N ASN A 8 25.00 -2.98 -6.11
CA ASN A 8 24.13 -1.96 -5.53
C ASN A 8 22.90 -1.66 -6.42
N ASN A 9 23.08 -1.62 -7.74
CA ASN A 9 21.96 -1.42 -8.69
C ASN A 9 21.00 -2.61 -8.75
N GLN A 10 21.50 -3.86 -8.70
CA GLN A 10 20.64 -5.05 -8.62
C GLN A 10 19.86 -5.10 -7.31
N GLN A 11 20.49 -4.72 -6.19
CA GLN A 11 19.84 -4.66 -4.89
C GLN A 11 18.75 -3.58 -4.81
N ILE A 12 18.95 -2.41 -5.43
CA ILE A 12 17.90 -1.38 -5.52
C ILE A 12 16.76 -1.86 -6.43
N ARG A 13 17.05 -2.52 -7.55
CA ARG A 13 16.01 -3.04 -8.45
C ARG A 13 15.15 -4.11 -7.78
N SER A 14 15.74 -5.00 -6.98
CA SER A 14 14.97 -6.02 -6.26
C SER A 14 14.08 -5.44 -5.16
N LEU A 15 14.50 -4.34 -4.51
CA LEU A 15 13.68 -3.62 -3.52
C LEU A 15 12.45 -2.93 -4.15
N LYS A 16 12.53 -2.60 -5.44
CA LYS A 16 11.46 -1.92 -6.20
C LYS A 16 10.51 -2.88 -6.90
N ALA A 17 10.91 -4.14 -7.07
CA ALA A 17 10.11 -5.18 -7.70
C ALA A 17 9.12 -5.80 -6.70
N PRO A 18 7.99 -6.38 -7.16
CA PRO A 18 7.05 -7.07 -6.28
C PRO A 18 7.75 -8.06 -5.35
N ARG A 19 7.31 -8.07 -4.09
CA ARG A 19 7.88 -8.92 -3.05
C ARG A 19 7.61 -10.40 -3.31
N GLU A 20 6.50 -10.70 -3.98
CA GLU A 20 6.10 -12.04 -4.38
C GLU A 20 5.91 -12.13 -5.89
N ARG A 21 5.89 -13.37 -6.41
CA ARG A 21 5.72 -13.62 -7.84
C ARG A 21 4.24 -13.45 -8.20
N LEU A 22 3.96 -12.48 -9.06
CA LEU A 22 2.61 -12.26 -9.59
C LEU A 22 2.32 -13.24 -10.75
N PRO A 23 1.26 -14.07 -10.67
CA PRO A 23 0.91 -15.04 -11.71
C PRO A 23 0.79 -14.42 -13.11
N GLY A 24 1.53 -14.97 -14.08
CA GLY A 24 1.49 -14.50 -15.47
C GLY A 24 2.13 -13.11 -15.71
N GLY A 25 2.85 -12.56 -14.72
CA GLY A 25 3.50 -11.25 -14.77
C GLY A 25 2.63 -10.12 -14.26
N SER A 26 3.26 -9.05 -13.76
CA SER A 26 2.60 -7.95 -13.06
C SER A 26 1.46 -7.32 -13.86
N ARG A 27 1.68 -6.93 -15.12
CA ARG A 27 0.65 -6.30 -15.96
C ARG A 27 -0.61 -7.15 -16.14
N ARG A 28 -0.45 -8.44 -16.44
CA ARG A 28 -1.57 -9.36 -16.65
C ARG A 28 -2.33 -9.56 -15.35
N TRP A 29 -1.58 -9.78 -14.28
CA TRP A 29 -2.13 -9.98 -12.94
C TRP A 29 -2.89 -8.75 -12.44
N ILE A 30 -2.33 -7.54 -12.61
CA ILE A 30 -2.95 -6.27 -12.22
C ILE A 30 -4.28 -6.09 -12.96
N ARG A 31 -4.29 -6.28 -14.29
CA ARG A 31 -5.52 -6.18 -15.09
C ARG A 31 -6.58 -7.15 -14.60
N ALA A 32 -6.25 -8.43 -14.55
CA ALA A 32 -7.20 -9.48 -14.15
C ALA A 32 -7.71 -9.27 -12.71
N SER A 33 -6.84 -8.83 -11.80
CA SER A 33 -7.22 -8.56 -10.41
C SER A 33 -8.07 -7.31 -10.28
N MET A 34 -7.78 -6.23 -11.03
CA MET A 34 -8.64 -5.04 -11.07
C MET A 34 -10.03 -5.36 -11.64
N ASP A 35 -10.10 -6.15 -12.71
CA ASP A 35 -11.38 -6.61 -13.28
C ASP A 35 -12.18 -7.45 -12.27
N TRP A 36 -11.49 -8.31 -11.52
CA TRP A 36 -12.10 -9.08 -10.42
C TRP A 36 -12.57 -8.16 -9.27
N LEU A 37 -11.77 -7.17 -8.86
CA LEU A 37 -12.17 -6.20 -7.84
C LEU A 37 -13.41 -5.39 -8.25
N VAL A 38 -13.50 -5.01 -9.53
CA VAL A 38 -14.69 -4.38 -10.09
C VAL A 38 -15.93 -5.28 -9.96
N ALA A 39 -15.78 -6.59 -10.20
CA ALA A 39 -16.88 -7.54 -10.05
C ALA A 39 -17.29 -7.74 -8.58
N GLU A 40 -16.33 -7.73 -7.65
CA GLU A 40 -16.57 -7.99 -6.22
C GLU A 40 -17.10 -6.79 -5.44
N PHE A 41 -16.63 -5.59 -5.77
CA PHE A 41 -16.87 -4.37 -5.01
C PHE A 41 -17.65 -3.30 -5.80
N GLY A 42 -17.82 -3.50 -7.11
CA GLY A 42 -18.64 -2.64 -7.96
C GLY A 42 -17.82 -1.74 -8.90
N ARG A 43 -18.44 -1.39 -10.03
CA ARG A 43 -17.84 -0.57 -11.10
C ARG A 43 -17.62 0.88 -10.70
N ASP A 44 -18.41 1.41 -9.76
CA ASP A 44 -18.35 2.84 -9.41
C ASP A 44 -17.19 3.18 -8.48
N VAL A 45 -16.68 2.21 -7.71
CA VAL A 45 -15.59 2.41 -6.73
C VAL A 45 -14.35 3.07 -7.34
N PRO A 46 -13.77 2.56 -8.47
CA PRO A 46 -12.61 3.17 -9.08
C PRO A 46 -12.88 4.54 -9.69
N HIS A 47 -14.14 4.96 -9.89
CA HIS A 47 -14.51 6.27 -10.41
C HIS A 47 -14.75 7.33 -9.32
N ARG A 48 -14.80 6.94 -8.04
CA ARG A 48 -14.88 7.88 -6.91
C ARG A 48 -13.69 8.86 -6.90
N PRO A 49 -13.81 10.08 -6.34
CA PRO A 49 -12.70 11.05 -6.27
C PRO A 49 -11.47 10.45 -5.59
N ILE A 50 -10.30 10.52 -6.22
CA ILE A 50 -9.07 9.94 -5.66
C ILE A 50 -8.70 10.63 -4.34
N ALA A 51 -8.22 9.86 -3.37
CA ALA A 51 -7.81 10.39 -2.08
C ALA A 51 -6.45 11.08 -2.21
N VAL A 52 -6.41 12.41 -2.06
CA VAL A 52 -5.15 13.16 -1.98
C VAL A 52 -4.84 13.54 -0.52
N PRO A 53 -3.57 13.84 -0.17
CA PRO A 53 -3.18 14.13 1.21
C PRO A 53 -4.01 15.23 1.89
N ALA A 54 -4.35 16.30 1.17
CA ALA A 54 -5.14 17.41 1.71
C ALA A 54 -6.59 17.04 2.08
N ASP A 55 -7.13 15.98 1.48
CA ASP A 55 -8.51 15.55 1.71
C ASP A 55 -8.61 14.62 2.92
N LEU A 56 -7.61 13.76 3.13
CA LEU A 56 -7.63 12.79 4.22
C LEU A 56 -6.97 13.30 5.49
N ILE A 57 -5.77 13.90 5.38
CA ILE A 57 -4.94 14.26 6.54
C ILE A 57 -5.43 15.59 7.11
N PRO A 58 -5.94 15.63 8.36
CA PRO A 58 -6.35 16.88 9.00
C PRO A 58 -5.19 17.88 9.06
N VAL A 59 -5.47 19.17 8.83
CA VAL A 59 -4.46 20.25 8.97
C VAL A 59 -3.86 20.27 10.39
N ALA A 60 -4.67 19.95 11.39
CA ALA A 60 -4.26 19.89 12.80
C ALA A 60 -3.73 18.50 13.22
N TYR A 61 -3.37 17.62 12.28
CA TYR A 61 -2.86 16.30 12.61
C TYR A 61 -1.55 16.41 13.40
N ASP A 62 -1.57 15.98 14.65
CA ASP A 62 -0.48 16.13 15.62
C ASP A 62 0.31 14.83 15.88
N GLY A 63 -0.09 13.73 15.23
CA GLY A 63 0.51 12.40 15.44
C GLY A 63 0.12 11.74 16.75
N SER A 64 -0.86 12.27 17.50
CA SER A 64 -1.44 11.59 18.66
C SER A 64 -2.22 10.35 18.24
N HIS A 65 -2.39 9.41 19.18
CA HIS A 65 -3.21 8.21 18.95
C HIS A 65 -4.69 8.57 18.69
N ALA A 66 -5.18 9.67 19.28
CA ALA A 66 -6.52 10.17 19.02
C ALA A 66 -6.67 10.66 17.57
N ALA A 67 -5.75 11.51 17.10
CA ALA A 67 -5.75 11.99 15.71
C ALA A 67 -5.54 10.84 14.71
N ALA A 68 -4.70 9.86 15.04
CA ALA A 68 -4.51 8.66 14.24
C ALA A 68 -5.78 7.80 14.14
N THR A 69 -6.53 7.66 15.23
CA THR A 69 -7.81 6.94 15.24
C THR A 69 -8.85 7.62 14.37
N GLU A 70 -8.94 8.96 14.41
CA GLU A 70 -9.81 9.71 13.51
C GLU A 70 -9.40 9.50 12.04
N LEU A 71 -8.10 9.54 11.75
CA LEU A 71 -7.59 9.32 10.40
C LEU A 71 -7.89 7.90 9.89
N CYS A 72 -7.76 6.88 10.75
CA CYS A 72 -8.20 5.52 10.46
C CYS A 72 -9.69 5.47 10.12
N GLY A 73 -10.56 6.16 10.88
CA GLY A 73 -11.99 6.25 10.58
C GLY A 73 -12.30 6.88 9.21
N ARG A 74 -11.49 7.86 8.75
CA ARG A 74 -11.60 8.40 7.39
C ARG A 74 -11.24 7.37 6.31
N VAL A 75 -10.25 6.53 6.59
CA VAL A 75 -9.88 5.41 5.71
C VAL A 75 -10.98 4.35 5.67
N ASP A 76 -11.59 4.02 6.81
CA ASP A 76 -12.74 3.10 6.88
C ASP A 76 -13.88 3.56 5.99
N GLY A 77 -14.29 4.83 6.12
CA GLY A 77 -15.34 5.41 5.29
C GLY A 77 -14.97 5.43 3.80
N ARG A 78 -13.68 5.54 3.45
CA ARG A 78 -13.23 5.51 2.05
C ARG A 78 -13.26 4.10 1.45
N MET A 79 -13.01 3.09 2.27
CA MET A 79 -12.95 1.67 1.91
C MET A 79 -14.25 0.91 2.17
N ASP A 80 -15.33 1.62 2.52
CA ASP A 80 -16.64 1.07 2.85
C ASP A 80 -16.60 0.03 3.99
N LEU A 81 -15.65 0.16 4.93
CA LEU A 81 -15.61 -0.67 6.13
C LEU A 81 -16.68 -0.20 7.11
N ARG A 82 -17.55 -1.11 7.55
CA ARG A 82 -18.65 -0.74 8.46
C ARG A 82 -18.09 -0.36 9.84
N PRO A 83 -18.66 0.68 10.50
CA PRO A 83 -18.28 1.01 11.87
C PRO A 83 -18.38 -0.19 12.80
N GLY A 84 -17.32 -0.46 13.56
CA GLY A 84 -17.27 -1.60 14.47
C GLY A 84 -17.15 -2.98 13.79
N GLN A 85 -16.92 -3.05 12.48
CA GLN A 85 -16.66 -4.34 11.82
C GLN A 85 -15.33 -4.96 12.24
N CYS A 86 -14.32 -4.13 12.47
CA CYS A 86 -12.98 -4.55 12.89
C CYS A 86 -12.51 -3.66 14.04
N GLY A 87 -11.87 -4.25 15.05
CA GLY A 87 -11.23 -3.50 16.12
C GLY A 87 -9.93 -2.85 15.65
N LEU A 88 -9.50 -1.80 16.34
CA LEU A 88 -8.24 -1.10 16.12
C LEU A 88 -7.46 -0.99 17.44
N SER A 89 -6.16 -1.32 17.40
CA SER A 89 -5.22 -1.09 18.50
C SER A 89 -3.86 -0.64 17.96
N PHE A 90 -3.11 0.11 18.77
CA PHE A 90 -1.74 0.55 18.47
C PHE A 90 -0.68 -0.23 19.27
N GLU A 91 -1.02 -1.43 19.74
CA GLU A 91 -0.18 -2.25 20.63
C GLU A 91 0.61 -3.32 19.87
N LEU A 92 0.95 -3.09 18.60
CA LEU A 92 1.73 -4.06 17.84
C LEU A 92 3.18 -4.11 18.33
N ASP A 93 3.54 -5.24 18.95
CA ASP A 93 4.92 -5.53 19.34
C ASP A 93 5.82 -5.65 18.11
N CYS A 94 6.60 -4.61 17.87
CA CYS A 94 7.59 -4.58 16.81
C CYS A 94 8.81 -5.41 17.25
N VAL A 95 8.78 -6.74 17.02
CA VAL A 95 9.93 -7.60 17.33
C VAL A 95 11.12 -7.26 16.41
N ARG A 96 12.04 -6.43 16.88
CA ARG A 96 13.37 -6.26 16.27
C ARG A 96 14.19 -7.52 16.52
N ARG A 97 14.23 -8.44 15.56
CA ARG A 97 15.21 -9.54 15.60
C ARG A 97 16.62 -9.00 15.32
N PRO A 98 17.58 -9.08 16.26
CA PRO A 98 18.97 -8.75 15.99
C PRO A 98 19.60 -9.94 15.27
N GLY A 99 19.67 -9.85 13.94
CA GLY A 99 20.45 -10.75 13.09
C GLY A 99 20.80 -9.97 11.84
N GLY A 100 22.04 -10.04 11.36
CA GLY A 100 22.65 -9.20 10.32
C GLY A 100 22.02 -9.31 8.91
N GLY A 101 20.72 -9.09 8.80
CA GLY A 101 19.91 -9.02 7.60
C GLY A 101 18.80 -7.98 7.79
N THR A 102 18.14 -7.60 6.70
CA THR A 102 17.11 -6.55 6.62
C THR A 102 16.11 -6.65 7.80
N VAL A 103 16.03 -5.59 8.60
CA VAL A 103 15.03 -5.44 9.67
C VAL A 103 13.64 -5.58 9.04
N LYS A 104 12.93 -6.68 9.34
CA LYS A 104 11.51 -6.81 9.05
C LYS A 104 10.75 -6.11 10.18
N GLU A 105 10.49 -4.82 10.01
CA GLU A 105 9.61 -4.06 10.88
C GLU A 105 8.17 -4.34 10.42
N GLN A 106 7.40 -5.08 11.22
CA GLN A 106 5.97 -5.25 11.00
C GLN A 106 5.28 -4.04 11.63
N SER A 107 4.71 -3.18 10.79
CA SER A 107 4.06 -1.94 11.25
C SER A 107 2.53 -2.02 11.31
N GLY A 108 1.97 -3.10 10.76
CA GLY A 108 0.55 -3.42 10.77
C GLY A 108 0.32 -4.94 10.78
N ARG A 109 -0.81 -5.34 11.35
CA ARG A 109 -1.27 -6.73 11.38
C ARG A 109 -2.78 -6.82 11.55
N TRP A 110 -3.46 -7.36 10.56
CA TRP A 110 -4.82 -7.88 10.70
C TRP A 110 -4.80 -9.29 11.29
N MET A 111 -5.71 -9.55 12.23
CA MET A 111 -5.87 -10.83 12.89
C MET A 111 -7.34 -11.22 12.94
N ARG A 112 -7.60 -12.49 12.63
CA ARG A 112 -8.93 -13.08 12.86
C ARG A 112 -9.11 -13.32 14.36
N GLY A 113 -10.13 -12.71 14.95
CA GLY A 113 -10.50 -12.94 16.34
C GLY A 113 -11.67 -13.92 16.46
N THR A 114 -11.99 -14.31 17.69
CA THR A 114 -13.12 -15.20 17.99
C THR A 114 -14.46 -14.47 17.95
N GLU A 115 -14.50 -13.23 18.45
CA GLU A 115 -15.70 -12.38 18.48
C GLU A 115 -15.64 -11.26 17.45
N GLN A 116 -14.46 -10.66 17.26
CA GLN A 116 -14.22 -9.58 16.32
C GLN A 116 -12.80 -9.66 15.76
N ASN A 117 -12.63 -9.40 14.46
CA ASN A 117 -11.30 -9.26 13.88
C ASN A 117 -10.62 -7.99 14.40
N LEU A 118 -9.29 -7.97 14.44
CA LEU A 118 -8.51 -6.87 15.02
C LEU A 118 -7.39 -6.44 14.07
N ILE A 119 -7.27 -5.13 13.87
CA ILE A 119 -6.13 -4.49 13.24
C ILE A 119 -5.23 -3.92 14.33
N GLN A 120 -3.99 -4.41 14.40
CA GLN A 120 -2.95 -3.87 15.27
C GLN A 120 -1.94 -3.07 14.45
N LEU A 121 -1.60 -1.87 14.91
CA LEU A 121 -0.61 -0.98 14.32
C LEU A 121 0.54 -0.74 15.28
N ALA A 122 1.71 -0.41 14.75
CA ALA A 122 2.85 -0.02 15.58
C ALA A 122 2.57 1.29 16.34
N PRO A 123 2.95 1.41 17.63
CA PRO A 123 2.70 2.62 18.43
C PRO A 123 3.33 3.90 17.86
N ALA A 124 4.41 3.76 17.09
CA ALA A 124 5.13 4.87 16.47
C ALA A 124 4.59 5.26 15.08
N LEU A 125 3.67 4.48 14.52
CA LEU A 125 3.13 4.72 13.18
C LEU A 125 2.39 6.06 13.03
N PRO A 126 1.66 6.57 14.06
CA PRO A 126 1.01 7.88 14.00
C PRO A 126 1.93 9.06 13.63
N ALA A 127 3.25 8.97 13.87
CA ALA A 127 4.20 10.02 13.52
C ALA A 127 4.38 10.24 12.00
N ASP A 128 3.88 9.31 11.17
CA ASP A 128 3.94 9.38 9.71
C ASP A 128 2.53 9.10 9.13
N PRO A 129 1.70 10.14 8.90
CA PRO A 129 0.32 9.96 8.47
C PRO A 129 0.19 9.28 7.09
N VAL A 130 1.18 9.46 6.20
CA VAL A 130 1.17 8.80 4.88
C VAL A 130 1.38 7.30 5.05
N ALA A 131 2.35 6.91 5.89
CA ALA A 131 2.57 5.51 6.22
C ALA A 131 1.39 4.90 7.00
N LEU A 132 0.80 5.65 7.93
CA LEU A 132 -0.37 5.23 8.68
C LEU A 132 -1.53 4.88 7.73
N ILE A 133 -1.90 5.79 6.83
CA ILE A 133 -2.97 5.54 5.84
C ILE A 133 -2.63 4.32 4.98
N ALA A 134 -1.41 4.23 4.46
CA ALA A 134 -1.00 3.14 3.57
C ALA A 134 -1.07 1.77 4.25
N ILE A 135 -0.55 1.66 5.48
CA ILE A 135 -0.53 0.41 6.24
C ILE A 135 -1.93 0.08 6.74
N TYR A 136 -2.66 1.04 7.32
CA TYR A 136 -4.01 0.77 7.81
C TYR A 136 -4.96 0.37 6.68
N ALA A 137 -4.92 1.04 5.51
CA ALA A 137 -5.70 0.65 4.33
C ALA A 137 -5.38 -0.78 3.86
N HIS A 138 -4.11 -1.20 3.96
CA HIS A 138 -3.73 -2.58 3.68
C HIS A 138 -4.40 -3.53 4.69
N GLU A 139 -4.33 -3.26 5.99
CA GLU A 139 -4.97 -4.13 6.99
C GLU A 139 -6.51 -4.16 6.86
N VAL A 140 -7.14 -3.04 6.52
CA VAL A 140 -8.57 -2.99 6.16
C VAL A 140 -8.85 -3.85 4.92
N GLY A 141 -7.94 -3.88 3.96
CA GLY A 141 -8.07 -4.75 2.80
C GLY A 141 -8.06 -6.24 3.16
N HIS A 142 -7.30 -6.66 4.17
CA HIS A 142 -7.41 -8.03 4.69
C HIS A 142 -8.78 -8.32 5.29
N GLU A 143 -9.37 -7.38 6.02
CA GLU A 143 -10.74 -7.51 6.52
C GLU A 143 -11.75 -7.66 5.36
N LEU A 144 -11.63 -6.81 4.34
CA LEU A 144 -12.53 -6.83 3.18
C LEU A 144 -12.37 -8.07 2.29
N LEU A 145 -11.19 -8.69 2.25
CA LEU A 145 -10.91 -9.85 1.40
C LEU A 145 -10.99 -11.19 2.15
N LEU A 146 -10.25 -11.30 3.25
CA LEU A 146 -10.14 -12.53 4.06
C LEU A 146 -11.20 -12.55 5.16
N GLY A 147 -11.39 -11.44 5.88
CA GLY A 147 -12.38 -11.33 6.96
C GLY A 147 -13.79 -11.63 6.48
N SER A 148 -14.15 -11.08 5.31
CA SER A 148 -15.43 -11.30 4.63
C SER A 148 -15.56 -12.64 3.89
N GLY A 149 -14.47 -13.42 3.79
CA GLY A 149 -14.48 -14.72 3.11
C GLY A 149 -14.50 -14.66 1.58
N ARG A 150 -14.24 -13.51 0.94
CA ARG A 150 -14.16 -13.39 -0.53
C ARG A 150 -13.01 -14.19 -1.14
N ILE A 151 -11.91 -14.31 -0.42
CA ILE A 151 -10.77 -15.13 -0.82
C ILE A 151 -10.27 -15.97 0.35
N THR A 152 -9.50 -17.00 0.04
CA THR A 152 -8.70 -17.74 1.03
C THR A 152 -7.23 -17.70 0.62
N PRO A 153 -6.27 -17.77 1.58
CA PRO A 153 -4.85 -17.80 1.25
C PRO A 153 -4.46 -18.99 0.36
N ALA A 154 -5.20 -20.11 0.46
CA ALA A 154 -4.99 -21.28 -0.39
C ALA A 154 -5.40 -21.02 -1.85
N ALA A 155 -6.53 -20.34 -2.09
CA ALA A 155 -7.00 -20.03 -3.44
C ALA A 155 -6.29 -18.80 -4.05
N ARG A 156 -5.88 -17.86 -3.21
CA ARG A 156 -5.19 -16.61 -3.58
C ARG A 156 -3.90 -16.46 -2.77
N PRO A 157 -2.83 -17.21 -3.09
CA PRO A 157 -1.54 -17.09 -2.41
C PRO A 157 -0.88 -15.71 -2.63
N ASP A 158 -1.34 -14.96 -3.62
CA ASP A 158 -1.00 -13.57 -3.95
C ASP A 158 -1.82 -12.53 -3.14
N HIS A 159 -2.49 -12.96 -2.05
CA HIS A 159 -3.44 -12.11 -1.33
C HIS A 159 -2.80 -10.83 -0.78
N GLU A 160 -1.52 -10.85 -0.38
CA GLU A 160 -0.84 -9.66 0.13
C GLU A 160 -0.67 -8.59 -0.96
N SER A 161 -0.28 -8.99 -2.18
CA SER A 161 -0.25 -8.07 -3.33
C SER A 161 -1.64 -7.63 -3.75
N LEU A 162 -2.65 -8.51 -3.65
CA LEU A 162 -4.03 -8.16 -3.92
C LEU A 162 -4.56 -7.12 -2.94
N THR A 163 -4.18 -7.23 -1.66
CA THR A 163 -4.51 -6.25 -0.62
C THR A 163 -3.89 -4.88 -0.94
N ASP A 164 -2.63 -4.83 -1.37
CA ASP A 164 -2.01 -3.59 -1.88
C ASP A 164 -2.74 -3.03 -3.11
N LEU A 165 -3.16 -3.90 -4.04
CA LEU A 165 -3.91 -3.46 -5.23
C LEU A 165 -5.29 -2.91 -4.86
N LEU A 166 -5.93 -3.49 -3.84
CA LEU A 166 -7.22 -3.06 -3.34
C LEU A 166 -7.16 -1.60 -2.84
N THR A 167 -6.07 -1.17 -2.22
CA THR A 167 -5.93 0.23 -1.81
C THR A 167 -5.91 1.17 -3.03
N VAL A 168 -5.26 0.78 -4.13
CA VAL A 168 -5.28 1.53 -5.39
C VAL A 168 -6.70 1.58 -5.94
N PHE A 169 -7.42 0.46 -5.94
CA PHE A 169 -8.80 0.36 -6.40
C PHE A 169 -9.75 1.30 -5.64
N TYR A 170 -9.60 1.41 -4.31
CA TYR A 170 -10.35 2.37 -3.48
C TYR A 170 -9.85 3.82 -3.58
N GLY A 171 -8.87 4.11 -4.44
CA GLY A 171 -8.37 5.47 -4.67
C GLY A 171 -7.34 5.95 -3.65
N LEU A 172 -6.78 5.06 -2.82
CA LEU A 172 -5.74 5.35 -1.82
C LEU A 172 -4.31 5.08 -2.35
N GLY A 173 -4.18 4.77 -3.64
CA GLY A 173 -2.92 4.35 -4.26
C GLY A 173 -1.76 5.36 -4.14
N ILE A 174 -2.04 6.66 -3.96
CA ILE A 174 -1.01 7.68 -3.69
C ILE A 174 -0.28 7.39 -2.39
N PHE A 175 -1.01 7.07 -1.32
CA PHE A 175 -0.43 6.78 -0.01
C PHE A 175 0.37 5.47 -0.05
N THR A 176 -0.20 4.42 -0.64
CA THR A 176 0.49 3.13 -0.81
C THR A 176 1.77 3.27 -1.64
N ALA A 177 1.74 4.06 -2.73
CA ALA A 177 2.92 4.36 -3.55
C ALA A 177 4.00 5.14 -2.80
N ASN A 178 3.63 6.23 -2.13
CA ASN A 178 4.59 7.09 -1.44
C ASN A 178 5.18 6.42 -0.18
N ALA A 179 4.44 5.50 0.45
CA ALA A 179 4.95 4.69 1.55
C ALA A 179 5.81 3.50 1.10
N ALA A 180 5.78 3.12 -0.18
CA ALA A 180 6.39 1.88 -0.68
C ALA A 180 7.92 1.86 -0.61
N TYR A 181 8.58 3.02 -0.58
CA TYR A 181 10.03 3.13 -0.49
C TYR A 181 10.46 4.37 0.28
N GLU A 182 11.27 4.18 1.31
CA GLU A 182 11.86 5.27 2.08
C GLU A 182 13.35 5.01 2.35
N ARG A 183 14.03 6.06 2.83
CA ARG A 183 15.42 5.97 3.30
C ARG A 183 15.49 6.39 4.76
N ARG A 184 15.54 5.41 5.67
CA ARG A 184 15.63 5.67 7.12
C ARG A 184 17.07 5.78 7.59
N PRO A 185 17.37 6.58 8.63
CA PRO A 185 18.65 6.51 9.32
C PRO A 185 18.96 5.07 9.75
N ARG A 186 20.21 4.65 9.64
CA ARG A 186 20.62 3.34 10.17
C ARG A 186 20.61 3.36 11.70
N PRO A 187 20.35 2.23 12.38
CA PRO A 187 20.41 2.16 13.84
C PRO A 187 21.76 2.57 14.44
N ASN A 188 22.85 2.40 13.69
CA ASN A 188 24.20 2.81 14.10
C ASN A 188 24.50 4.30 13.85
N GLY A 189 23.50 5.10 13.48
CA GLY A 189 23.64 6.53 13.18
C GLY A 189 24.41 6.85 11.89
N ARG A 190 24.95 5.85 11.18
CA ARG A 190 25.82 6.07 10.02
C ARG A 190 25.08 5.88 8.70
N GLY A 191 24.64 7.00 8.13
CA GLY A 191 23.98 7.06 6.83
C GLY A 191 22.54 6.56 6.87
N LYS A 192 21.95 6.38 5.68
CA LYS A 192 20.58 5.90 5.52
C LYS A 192 20.56 4.49 4.92
N GLN A 193 19.58 3.67 5.31
CA GLN A 193 19.27 2.39 4.69
C GLN A 193 17.95 2.49 3.91
N PRO A 194 17.85 1.84 2.74
CA PRO A 194 16.58 1.72 2.05
C PRO A 194 15.65 0.81 2.85
N LEU A 195 14.39 1.22 2.97
CA LEU A 195 13.31 0.40 3.49
C LEU A 195 12.19 0.40 2.46
N ALA A 196 11.86 -0.78 1.97
CA ALA A 196 10.71 -0.95 1.10
C ALA A 196 9.52 -1.42 1.95
N ARG A 197 8.32 -0.88 1.72
CA ARG A 197 7.03 -1.36 2.27
C ARG A 197 6.05 -1.83 1.20
N GLY A 198 4.99 -2.51 1.60
CA GLY A 198 4.04 -3.16 0.70
C GLY A 198 4.61 -4.39 -0.02
N TYR A 199 3.76 -5.05 -0.80
CA TYR A 199 4.05 -6.22 -1.60
C TYR A 199 4.18 -5.90 -3.09
N LEU A 200 3.39 -4.97 -3.63
CA LEU A 200 3.50 -4.57 -5.04
C LEU A 200 4.80 -3.80 -5.33
N ARG A 201 5.23 -2.96 -4.37
CA ARG A 201 6.37 -2.03 -4.50
C ARG A 201 6.23 -1.05 -5.68
N GLU A 202 7.17 -0.10 -5.77
CA GLU A 202 7.12 1.00 -6.73
C GLU A 202 6.89 0.57 -8.19
N ALA A 203 7.47 -0.56 -8.63
CA ALA A 203 7.35 -1.01 -10.02
C ALA A 203 5.93 -1.45 -10.37
N ALA A 204 5.31 -2.34 -9.58
CA ALA A 204 3.94 -2.77 -9.87
C ALA A 204 2.91 -1.72 -9.46
N LEU A 205 3.18 -0.88 -8.46
CA LEU A 205 2.32 0.28 -8.15
C LEU A 205 2.27 1.28 -9.31
N SER A 206 3.37 1.49 -10.01
CA SER A 206 3.38 2.31 -11.24
C SER A 206 2.47 1.74 -12.33
N GLU A 207 2.45 0.42 -12.51
CA GLU A 207 1.58 -0.27 -13.47
C GLU A 207 0.11 -0.24 -13.02
N ALA A 208 -0.14 -0.45 -11.73
CA ALA A 208 -1.48 -0.42 -11.14
C ALA A 208 -2.12 0.96 -11.25
N LEU A 209 -1.39 2.02 -10.91
CA LEU A 209 -1.87 3.40 -11.02
C LEU A 209 -2.11 3.83 -12.48
N ALA A 210 -1.30 3.34 -13.41
CA ALA A 210 -1.51 3.61 -14.84
C ALA A 210 -2.77 2.90 -15.35
N TYR A 211 -2.98 1.64 -14.96
CA TYR A 211 -4.21 0.92 -15.31
C TYR A 211 -5.44 1.55 -14.65
N TYR A 212 -5.31 2.00 -13.40
CA TYR A 212 -6.36 2.73 -12.67
C TYR A 212 -6.75 4.04 -13.37
N ALA A 213 -5.77 4.86 -13.77
CA ALA A 213 -6.02 6.06 -14.58
C ALA A 213 -6.70 5.71 -15.93
N MET A 214 -6.29 4.63 -16.58
CA MET A 214 -6.92 4.15 -17.82
C MET A 214 -8.39 3.75 -17.60
N LEU A 215 -8.72 3.03 -16.52
CA LEU A 215 -10.12 2.70 -16.17
C LEU A 215 -10.98 3.95 -15.99
N ARG A 216 -10.37 5.04 -15.52
CA ARG A 216 -11.02 6.34 -15.30
C ARG A 216 -11.04 7.21 -16.57
N GLY A 217 -10.47 6.76 -17.68
CA GLY A 217 -10.35 7.55 -18.91
C GLY A 217 -9.34 8.71 -18.82
N GLU A 218 -8.46 8.70 -17.82
CA GLU A 218 -7.54 9.79 -17.51
C GLU A 218 -6.19 9.60 -18.24
N ARG A 219 -5.95 10.38 -19.30
CA ARG A 219 -4.65 10.39 -20.02
C ARG A 219 -3.56 11.15 -19.25
N HIS A 220 -3.96 12.23 -18.58
CA HIS A 220 -3.10 13.13 -17.81
C HIS A 220 -3.73 13.39 -16.44
N PRO A 221 -3.69 12.39 -15.54
CA PRO A 221 -4.32 12.52 -14.23
C PRO A 221 -3.70 13.64 -13.40
N GLU A 222 -4.46 14.67 -13.02
CA GLU A 222 -3.95 15.79 -12.22
C GLU A 222 -3.34 15.35 -10.89
N TRP A 223 -3.90 14.29 -10.30
CA TRP A 223 -3.48 13.76 -9.01
C TRP A 223 -2.07 13.16 -9.02
N GLU A 224 -1.47 12.93 -10.19
CA GLU A 224 -0.11 12.42 -10.31
C GLU A 224 0.94 13.34 -9.65
N ARG A 225 0.61 14.63 -9.49
CA ARG A 225 1.45 15.62 -8.80
C ARG A 225 1.72 15.24 -7.33
N HIS A 226 0.85 14.44 -6.73
CA HIS A 226 0.98 13.95 -5.35
C HIS A 226 1.81 12.66 -5.24
N LEU A 227 2.17 12.02 -6.35
CA LEU A 227 3.04 10.84 -6.35
C LEU A 227 4.51 11.21 -6.24
N ASP A 228 5.28 10.41 -5.51
CA ASP A 228 6.73 10.49 -5.53
C ASP A 228 7.30 10.24 -6.93
N ALA A 229 8.40 10.93 -7.23
CA ALA A 229 8.95 11.02 -8.58
C ALA A 229 9.23 9.65 -9.26
N PRO A 230 9.73 8.59 -8.57
CA PRO A 230 9.94 7.30 -9.20
C PRO A 230 8.64 6.64 -9.70
N VAL A 231 7.61 6.58 -8.85
CA VAL A 231 6.32 5.97 -9.21
C VAL A 231 5.62 6.82 -10.26
N ARG A 232 5.64 8.15 -10.12
CA ARG A 232 5.05 9.08 -11.11
C ARG A 232 5.62 8.88 -12.51
N ARG A 233 6.96 8.79 -12.64
CA ARG A 233 7.62 8.52 -13.93
C ARG A 233 7.26 7.14 -14.47
N GLY A 234 7.25 6.12 -13.61
CA GLY A 234 6.85 4.78 -13.98
C GLY A 234 5.43 4.74 -14.54
N MET A 235 4.49 5.37 -13.83
CA MET A 235 3.09 5.45 -14.21
C MET A 235 2.90 6.13 -15.58
N ARG A 236 3.51 7.30 -15.79
CA ARG A 236 3.46 8.01 -17.08
C ARG A 236 3.94 7.16 -18.25
N ASN A 237 5.02 6.40 -18.06
CA ASN A 237 5.55 5.51 -19.09
C ASN A 237 4.56 4.38 -19.43
N GLN A 238 3.86 3.83 -18.43
CA GLN A 238 2.87 2.78 -18.65
C GLN A 238 1.61 3.34 -19.32
N LEU A 239 1.14 4.52 -18.92
CA LEU A 239 0.00 5.20 -19.57
C LEU A 239 0.27 5.49 -21.05
N ALA A 240 1.47 5.93 -21.39
CA ALA A 240 1.87 6.15 -22.79
C ALA A 240 1.88 4.87 -23.64
N VAL A 241 1.93 3.69 -23.03
CA VAL A 241 1.80 2.39 -23.71
C VAL A 241 0.34 1.95 -23.80
N LEU A 242 -0.46 2.17 -22.74
CA LEU A 242 -1.87 1.78 -22.68
C LEU A 242 -2.77 2.62 -23.61
N HIS A 243 -2.35 3.84 -23.95
CA HIS A 243 -3.09 4.77 -24.81
C HIS A 243 -2.64 4.79 -26.28
N ARG A 244 -1.71 3.90 -26.66
CA ARG A 244 -1.39 3.62 -28.06
C ARG A 244 -2.35 2.59 -28.62
#